data_AF-A0A2C5ZGJ9-F1
#
_entry.id   AF-A0A2C5ZGJ9-F1
#
_cell.length_a   1.000
_cell.length_b   1.000
_cell.length_c   1.000
_cell.angle_alpha   90.00
_cell.angle_beta   90.00
_cell.angle_gamma   90.00
#
_symmetry.space_group_name_H-M   'P 1'
#
loop_
_entity.id
_entity.type
_entity.pdbx_description
1 polymer ?
#
loop_
_entity_poly.entity_id
_entity_poly.type
_entity_poly.pdbx_seq_one_letter_code
_entity_poly.pdbx_strand_id
1 'polypeptide(L)'
;MSAPPELMLHPQPLEKDPLISPRSGKEEAVIRIPVQIVVISAREKSTAEFPQDDVFREQITVLNNAFEPHFQFELNNLTRIVNANWAAGNDWREMKSTLHQGDQKTLNMYFNDGVAGNPTDSGRSSGPTILQQQPRQDGCIVAIDTLPRSSNPKHDLGIVAVHETGHFLGLEHPFNGGCNIGDYVADTPPMAKADHTCNINLHSCGDSRPDPVQNIMNYGPE
;
A
#
# COMPACT_ATOMS: atom_id res chain seq x y z
N MET A 1 -2.26 26.12 -20.50
CA MET A 1 -2.95 25.00 -19.82
C MET A 1 -2.29 23.73 -20.34
N SER A 2 -1.34 23.20 -19.58
CA SER A 2 -0.59 22.00 -19.96
C SER A 2 -1.12 20.84 -19.13
N ALA A 3 -1.44 19.72 -19.78
CA ALA A 3 -1.87 18.50 -19.10
C ALA A 3 -0.77 17.99 -18.16
N PRO A 4 -1.11 17.33 -17.04
CA PRO A 4 -0.12 16.70 -16.17
C PRO A 4 0.52 15.51 -16.91
N PRO A 5 1.81 15.22 -16.64
CA PRO A 5 2.50 14.11 -17.28
C PRO A 5 1.90 12.77 -16.84
N GLU A 6 1.58 11.91 -17.81
CA GLU A 6 1.31 10.49 -17.55
C GLU A 6 2.53 9.89 -16.84
N LEU A 7 2.30 9.32 -15.65
CA LEU A 7 3.27 8.51 -14.94
C LEU A 7 3.45 7.21 -15.72
N MET A 8 4.30 7.23 -16.76
CA MET A 8 4.76 6.01 -17.40
C MET A 8 5.72 5.31 -16.43
N LEU A 9 5.21 4.35 -15.66
CA LEU A 9 6.06 3.26 -15.21
C LEU A 9 6.62 2.61 -16.48
N HIS A 10 7.89 2.85 -16.76
CA HIS A 10 8.60 2.13 -17.81
C HIS A 10 9.02 0.78 -17.23
N PRO A 11 8.37 -0.34 -17.60
CA PRO A 11 8.93 -1.65 -17.27
C PRO A 11 10.24 -1.78 -18.05
N GLN A 12 11.35 -1.74 -17.32
CA GLN A 12 12.63 -2.17 -17.87
C GLN A 12 12.48 -3.66 -18.25
N PRO A 13 12.72 -4.06 -19.51
CA PRO A 13 12.62 -5.47 -19.87
C PRO A 13 13.71 -6.24 -19.13
N LEU A 14 13.31 -7.18 -18.29
CA LEU A 14 14.21 -8.16 -17.68
C LEU A 14 14.90 -8.96 -18.80
N GLU A 15 16.22 -8.88 -18.87
CA GLU A 15 17.01 -9.81 -19.69
C GLU A 15 16.74 -11.24 -19.19
N LYS A 16 16.31 -12.11 -20.11
CA LYS A 16 15.98 -13.50 -19.79
C LYS A 16 17.26 -14.27 -19.48
N ASP A 17 17.43 -14.68 -18.22
CA ASP A 17 18.49 -15.60 -17.81
C ASP A 17 18.33 -16.93 -18.59
N PRO A 18 19.34 -17.36 -19.39
CA PRO A 18 19.24 -18.53 -20.26
C PRO A 18 19.10 -19.88 -19.52
N LEU A 19 19.09 -19.89 -18.18
CA LEU A 19 18.89 -21.09 -17.36
C LEU A 19 17.44 -21.31 -16.88
N ILE A 20 16.51 -20.40 -17.20
CA ILE A 20 15.08 -20.58 -16.87
C ILE A 20 14.34 -21.08 -18.12
N SER A 21 13.99 -22.36 -18.12
CA SER A 21 13.13 -22.95 -19.16
C SER A 21 11.78 -22.20 -19.21
N PRO A 22 11.24 -21.85 -20.39
CA PRO A 22 9.97 -21.15 -20.49
C PRO A 22 8.87 -22.01 -19.86
N ARG A 23 8.28 -21.51 -18.77
CA ARG A 23 7.07 -22.09 -18.19
C ARG A 23 6.00 -22.08 -19.29
N SER A 24 5.58 -23.27 -19.72
CA SER A 24 4.49 -23.49 -20.66
C SER A 24 3.34 -22.51 -20.40
N GLY A 25 3.00 -21.70 -21.43
CA GLY A 25 2.06 -20.59 -21.35
C GLY A 25 0.65 -20.99 -20.95
N LYS A 26 0.36 -20.89 -19.66
CA LYS A 26 -0.99 -20.56 -19.18
C LYS A 26 -0.98 -19.08 -18.88
N GLU A 27 -1.88 -18.34 -19.52
CA GLU A 27 -2.23 -16.99 -19.09
C GLU A 27 -2.54 -17.07 -17.59
N GLU A 28 -1.73 -16.41 -16.75
CA GLU A 28 -1.99 -16.42 -15.31
C GLU A 28 -3.34 -15.73 -15.07
N ALA A 29 -4.25 -16.44 -14.40
CA ALA A 29 -5.56 -15.89 -14.11
C ALA A 29 -5.42 -14.70 -13.16
N VAL A 30 -5.95 -13.53 -13.56
CA VAL A 30 -5.99 -12.32 -12.74
C VAL A 30 -6.70 -12.61 -11.41
N ILE A 31 -6.04 -12.30 -10.30
CA ILE A 31 -6.61 -12.45 -8.96
C ILE A 31 -7.46 -11.22 -8.64
N ARG A 32 -8.77 -11.41 -8.51
CA ARG A 32 -9.72 -10.34 -8.16
C ARG A 32 -9.85 -10.21 -6.65
N ILE A 33 -9.61 -9.01 -6.13
CA ILE A 33 -9.68 -8.67 -4.71
C ILE A 33 -10.80 -7.64 -4.49
N PRO A 34 -11.93 -8.05 -3.90
CA PRO A 34 -12.92 -7.13 -3.35
C PRO A 34 -12.31 -6.16 -2.34
N VAL A 35 -12.59 -4.87 -2.50
CA VAL A 35 -12.13 -3.82 -1.58
C VAL A 35 -13.31 -3.19 -0.85
N GLN A 36 -13.19 -3.11 0.47
CA GLN A 36 -14.11 -2.44 1.37
C GLN A 36 -13.41 -1.21 1.93
N ILE A 37 -13.89 -0.02 1.60
CA ILE A 37 -13.34 1.22 2.13
C ILE A 37 -14.25 1.72 3.25
N VAL A 38 -13.65 2.00 4.40
CA VAL A 38 -14.30 2.72 5.49
C VAL A 38 -13.50 3.97 5.81
N VAL A 39 -14.15 5.12 5.74
CA VAL A 39 -13.54 6.41 6.07
C VAL A 39 -14.00 6.83 7.46
N ILE A 40 -13.04 7.06 8.34
CA ILE A 40 -13.28 7.40 9.74
C ILE A 40 -12.87 8.86 9.95
N SER A 41 -13.79 9.67 10.43
CA SER A 41 -13.55 11.09 10.71
C SER A 41 -13.83 11.44 12.16
N ALA A 42 -13.10 12.44 12.66
CA ALA A 42 -13.27 12.83 14.06
C ALA A 42 -14.59 13.55 14.35
N ARG A 43 -15.17 14.14 13.31
CA ARG A 43 -16.44 14.86 13.34
C ARG A 43 -17.15 14.71 12.00
N GLU A 44 -18.42 15.09 11.98
CA GLU A 44 -19.11 15.39 10.73
C GLU A 44 -18.31 16.47 9.98
N LYS A 45 -17.99 16.21 8.72
CA LYS A 45 -17.42 17.21 7.81
C LYS A 45 -18.46 17.49 6.74
N SER A 46 -18.57 18.75 6.33
CA SER A 46 -19.40 19.09 5.17
C SER A 46 -18.87 18.38 3.92
N THR A 47 -19.71 18.21 2.89
CA THR A 47 -19.28 17.59 1.62
C THR A 47 -18.04 18.29 1.05
N ALA A 48 -17.92 19.61 1.15
CA ALA A 48 -16.77 20.34 0.64
C ALA A 48 -15.45 20.11 1.43
N GLU A 49 -15.55 19.72 2.70
CA GLU A 49 -14.39 19.43 3.57
C GLU A 49 -13.94 17.96 3.46
N PHE A 50 -14.74 17.10 2.84
CA PHE A 50 -14.52 15.66 2.80
C PHE A 50 -13.99 15.23 1.42
N PRO A 51 -12.93 14.41 1.33
CA PRO A 51 -12.59 13.70 0.10
C PRO A 51 -13.82 13.04 -0.51
N GLN A 52 -14.13 13.44 -1.74
CA GLN A 52 -15.27 12.97 -2.51
C GLN A 52 -15.07 11.50 -2.91
N ASP A 53 -16.15 10.81 -3.25
CA ASP A 53 -16.10 9.37 -3.58
C ASP A 53 -15.21 9.07 -4.80
N ASP A 54 -15.01 10.04 -5.70
CA ASP A 54 -14.13 9.93 -6.87
C ASP A 54 -12.66 9.74 -6.47
N VAL A 55 -12.19 10.39 -5.39
CA VAL A 55 -10.82 10.20 -4.86
C VAL A 55 -10.57 8.75 -4.45
N PHE A 56 -11.56 8.10 -3.85
CA PHE A 56 -11.43 6.69 -3.47
C PHE A 56 -11.48 5.75 -4.68
N ARG A 57 -12.23 6.10 -5.72
CA ARG A 57 -12.20 5.35 -6.99
C ARG A 57 -10.84 5.51 -7.69
N GLU A 58 -10.28 6.71 -7.65
CA GLU A 58 -8.93 6.98 -8.14
C GLU A 58 -7.88 6.20 -7.35
N GLN A 59 -8.01 6.08 -6.03
CA GLN A 59 -7.14 5.21 -5.22
C GLN A 59 -7.20 3.74 -5.67
N ILE A 60 -8.38 3.23 -6.05
CA ILE A 60 -8.50 1.88 -6.62
C ILE A 60 -7.84 1.79 -7.99
N THR A 61 -7.89 2.84 -8.81
CA THR A 61 -7.11 2.90 -10.06
C THR A 61 -5.61 2.85 -9.78
N VAL A 62 -5.11 3.59 -8.79
CA VAL A 62 -3.69 3.56 -8.38
C VAL A 62 -3.28 2.15 -7.94
N LEU A 63 -4.10 1.46 -7.14
CA LEU A 63 -3.85 0.05 -6.78
C LEU A 63 -3.81 -0.86 -8.02
N ASN A 64 -4.79 -0.74 -8.91
CA ASN A 64 -4.82 -1.58 -10.13
C ASN A 64 -3.57 -1.36 -11.00
N ASN A 65 -3.15 -0.11 -11.20
CA ASN A 65 -1.95 0.20 -11.97
C ASN A 65 -0.66 -0.33 -11.31
N ALA A 66 -0.60 -0.34 -9.98
CA ALA A 66 0.57 -0.80 -9.25
C ALA A 66 0.74 -2.34 -9.25
N PHE A 67 -0.36 -3.09 -9.37
CA PHE A 67 -0.37 -4.55 -9.23
C PHE A 67 -0.79 -5.30 -10.51
N GLU A 68 -1.00 -4.59 -11.62
CA GLU A 68 -1.24 -5.22 -12.92
C GLU A 68 0.00 -6.02 -13.40
N PRO A 69 -0.20 -7.09 -14.21
CA PRO A 69 -1.47 -7.66 -14.63
C PRO A 69 -2.05 -8.69 -13.62
N HIS A 70 -1.37 -8.92 -12.50
CA HIS A 70 -1.63 -10.10 -11.65
C HIS A 70 -2.81 -9.93 -10.69
N PHE A 71 -3.03 -8.72 -10.17
CA PHE A 71 -4.14 -8.43 -9.28
C PHE A 71 -5.07 -7.36 -9.86
N GLN A 72 -6.36 -7.51 -9.58
CA GLN A 72 -7.37 -6.52 -9.88
C GLN A 72 -8.22 -6.23 -8.63
N PHE A 73 -8.25 -4.98 -8.22
CA PHE A 73 -8.97 -4.49 -7.06
C PHE A 73 -10.31 -3.88 -7.48
N GLU A 74 -11.38 -4.30 -6.81
CA GLU A 74 -12.76 -3.91 -7.14
C GLU A 74 -13.43 -3.25 -5.92
N LEU A 75 -13.81 -1.97 -6.03
CA LEU A 75 -14.50 -1.27 -4.94
C LEU A 75 -15.92 -1.81 -4.77
N ASN A 76 -16.17 -2.51 -3.67
CA ASN A 76 -17.49 -3.07 -3.37
C ASN A 76 -18.32 -2.15 -2.48
N ASN A 77 -17.69 -1.46 -1.54
CA ASN A 77 -18.38 -0.54 -0.63
C ASN A 77 -17.48 0.62 -0.22
N LEU A 78 -18.11 1.78 0.00
CA LEU A 78 -17.49 2.96 0.58
C LEU A 78 -18.41 3.48 1.68
N THR A 79 -17.98 3.31 2.94
CA THR A 79 -18.73 3.74 4.12
C THR A 79 -18.01 4.87 4.84
N ARG A 80 -18.76 5.79 5.45
CA ARG A 80 -18.20 6.90 6.24
C ARG A 80 -18.72 6.82 7.67
N ILE A 81 -17.84 6.96 8.64
CA ILE A 81 -18.13 6.83 10.08
C ILE A 81 -17.54 8.02 10.82
N VAL A 82 -18.32 8.60 11.73
CA VAL A 82 -17.83 9.61 12.66
C VAL A 82 -17.52 8.95 14.00
N ASN A 83 -16.25 8.92 14.34
CA ASN A 83 -15.76 8.45 15.62
C ASN A 83 -14.41 9.12 15.94
N ALA A 84 -14.43 10.13 16.81
CA ALA A 84 -13.24 10.90 17.21
C ALA A 84 -12.10 10.03 17.75
N ASN A 85 -12.42 8.95 18.46
CA ASN A 85 -11.42 8.09 19.07
C ASN A 85 -10.69 7.27 18.01
N TRP A 86 -11.43 6.60 17.13
CA TRP A 86 -10.86 5.83 16.02
C TRP A 86 -10.18 6.72 14.96
N ALA A 87 -10.72 7.92 14.74
CA ALA A 87 -10.12 8.88 13.82
C ALA A 87 -8.75 9.35 14.29
N ALA A 88 -8.51 9.46 15.60
CA ALA A 88 -7.19 9.73 16.18
C ALA A 88 -6.26 8.51 16.17
N GLY A 89 -6.73 7.35 15.68
CA GLY A 89 -5.99 6.10 15.63
C GLY A 89 -5.99 5.30 16.94
N ASN A 90 -6.75 5.74 17.96
CA ASN A 90 -6.96 4.96 19.18
C ASN A 90 -7.89 3.78 18.91
N ASP A 91 -7.77 2.73 19.72
CA ASP A 91 -8.62 1.52 19.66
C ASP A 91 -8.76 0.92 18.25
N TRP A 92 -7.73 1.06 17.42
CA TRP A 92 -7.73 0.59 16.05
C TRP A 92 -8.04 -0.91 15.92
N ARG A 93 -7.69 -1.72 16.94
CA ARG A 93 -8.04 -3.15 17.00
C ARG A 93 -9.54 -3.36 17.15
N GLU A 94 -10.20 -2.58 18.00
CA GLU A 94 -11.65 -2.63 18.17
C GLU A 94 -12.34 -2.13 16.90
N MET A 95 -11.85 -1.03 16.32
CA MET A 95 -12.33 -0.48 15.06
C MET A 95 -12.31 -1.54 13.95
N LYS A 96 -11.15 -2.16 13.68
CA LYS A 96 -11.03 -3.21 12.66
C LYS A 96 -11.99 -4.36 12.97
N SER A 97 -12.01 -4.85 14.21
CA SER A 97 -12.88 -5.97 14.58
C SER A 97 -14.37 -5.70 14.41
N THR A 98 -14.79 -4.45 14.59
CA THR A 98 -16.18 -3.99 14.48
C THR A 98 -16.58 -3.79 13.01
N LEU A 99 -15.67 -3.27 12.20
CA LEU A 99 -15.97 -2.77 10.85
C LEU A 99 -15.53 -3.71 9.73
N HIS A 100 -14.81 -4.79 10.06
CA HIS A 100 -14.35 -5.79 9.09
C HIS A 100 -15.51 -6.39 8.31
N GLN A 101 -15.36 -6.43 7.00
CA GLN A 101 -16.34 -6.92 6.04
C GLN A 101 -15.72 -7.97 5.14
N GLY A 102 -16.51 -8.98 4.77
CA GLY A 102 -16.09 -10.05 3.87
C GLY A 102 -15.32 -11.17 4.57
N ASP A 103 -14.48 -11.84 3.79
CA ASP A 103 -13.67 -12.98 4.20
C ASP A 103 -12.19 -12.76 3.85
N GLN A 104 -11.37 -13.81 3.91
CA GLN A 104 -9.93 -13.77 3.60
C GLN A 104 -9.57 -13.30 2.19
N LYS A 105 -10.55 -13.14 1.28
CA LYS A 105 -10.33 -12.62 -0.08
C LYS A 105 -10.58 -11.11 -0.18
N THR A 106 -11.03 -10.48 0.91
CA THR A 106 -11.51 -9.11 0.91
C THR A 106 -10.51 -8.18 1.59
N LEU A 107 -10.00 -7.19 0.85
CA LEU A 107 -9.18 -6.14 1.40
C LEU A 107 -10.05 -5.10 2.10
N ASN A 108 -9.89 -4.96 3.41
CA ASN A 108 -10.51 -3.89 4.19
C ASN A 108 -9.51 -2.74 4.34
N MET A 109 -9.90 -1.53 3.92
CA MET A 109 -9.07 -0.33 4.02
C MET A 109 -9.78 0.74 4.87
N TYR A 110 -9.12 1.15 5.94
CA TYR A 110 -9.61 2.14 6.89
C TYR A 110 -8.84 3.44 6.69
N PHE A 111 -9.48 4.47 6.12
CA PHE A 111 -8.87 5.79 5.98
C PHE A 111 -9.25 6.67 7.15
N ASN A 112 -8.29 7.20 7.91
CA ASN A 112 -8.57 8.01 9.08
C ASN A 112 -7.66 9.25 9.18
N ASP A 113 -8.06 10.21 10.04
CA ASP A 113 -7.33 11.47 10.24
C ASP A 113 -5.97 11.27 10.98
N GLY A 114 -5.74 10.11 11.62
CA GLY A 114 -4.48 9.75 12.28
C GLY A 114 -4.29 8.24 12.41
N VAL A 115 -3.11 7.73 12.01
CA VAL A 115 -2.83 6.29 11.96
C VAL A 115 -2.36 5.80 13.32
N ALA A 116 -3.11 4.86 13.91
CA ALA A 116 -2.74 4.10 15.11
C ALA A 116 -2.21 4.92 16.31
N GLY A 117 -2.65 6.19 16.46
CA GLY A 117 -2.22 7.09 17.52
C GLY A 117 -0.88 7.79 17.27
N ASN A 118 -0.25 7.58 16.10
CA ASN A 118 0.99 8.23 15.71
C ASN A 118 0.77 9.16 14.50
N PRO A 119 0.82 10.49 14.69
CA PRO A 119 0.62 11.44 13.60
C PRO A 119 1.75 11.43 12.56
N THR A 120 2.87 10.72 12.78
CA THR A 120 3.93 10.56 11.78
C THR A 120 3.77 9.31 10.93
N ASP A 121 2.91 8.36 11.32
CA ASP A 121 2.68 7.15 10.56
C ASP A 121 1.67 7.45 9.44
N SER A 122 2.04 7.11 8.21
CA SER A 122 1.17 7.30 7.04
C SER A 122 0.30 6.07 6.77
N GLY A 123 0.69 4.89 7.26
CA GLY A 123 -0.03 3.64 7.06
C GLY A 123 0.35 2.54 8.03
N ARG A 124 -0.49 1.51 8.10
CA ARG A 124 -0.22 0.22 8.74
C ARG A 124 -1.08 -0.87 8.13
N SER A 125 -0.48 -2.03 7.90
CA SER A 125 -1.17 -3.21 7.43
C SER A 125 -0.86 -4.46 8.26
N SER A 126 -1.76 -5.44 8.17
CA SER A 126 -1.49 -6.80 8.61
C SER A 126 -0.85 -7.59 7.48
N GLY A 127 0.06 -8.51 7.81
CA GLY A 127 0.49 -9.55 6.86
C GLY A 127 -0.38 -10.81 6.91
N PRO A 128 -0.20 -11.76 5.98
CA PRO A 128 -0.96 -13.01 5.89
C PRO A 128 -0.97 -13.87 7.18
N THR A 129 0.05 -13.75 8.01
CA THR A 129 0.11 -14.44 9.32
C THR A 129 -0.98 -13.98 10.27
N ILE A 130 -1.33 -12.68 10.26
CA ILE A 130 -2.39 -12.13 11.10
C ILE A 130 -3.76 -12.60 10.64
N LEU A 131 -3.99 -12.71 9.33
CA LEU A 131 -5.23 -13.26 8.77
C LEU A 131 -5.54 -14.66 9.35
N GLN A 132 -4.51 -15.51 9.53
CA GLN A 132 -4.70 -16.85 10.10
C GLN A 132 -5.05 -16.84 11.60
N GLN A 133 -4.48 -15.89 12.36
CA GLN A 133 -4.61 -15.87 13.82
C GLN A 133 -5.77 -15.00 14.30
N GLN A 134 -6.02 -13.88 13.63
CA GLN A 134 -6.94 -12.80 13.99
C GLN A 134 -7.56 -12.23 12.71
N PRO A 135 -8.41 -12.97 11.98
CA PRO A 135 -8.93 -12.56 10.67
C PRO A 135 -9.67 -11.22 10.70
N ARG A 136 -10.34 -10.90 11.82
CA ARG A 136 -11.02 -9.60 12.02
C ARG A 136 -10.07 -8.41 12.18
N GLN A 137 -8.78 -8.67 12.36
CA GLN A 137 -7.72 -7.66 12.42
C GLN A 137 -7.02 -7.52 11.06
N ASP A 138 -7.51 -8.17 10.01
CA ASP A 138 -6.89 -8.13 8.70
C ASP A 138 -7.27 -6.85 7.92
N GLY A 139 -6.37 -6.37 7.05
CA GLY A 139 -6.52 -5.18 6.22
C GLY A 139 -5.59 -4.01 6.58
N CYS A 140 -5.79 -2.87 5.92
CA CYS A 140 -4.93 -1.69 6.00
C CYS A 140 -5.60 -0.54 6.75
N ILE A 141 -4.82 0.23 7.51
CA ILE A 141 -5.18 1.56 8.02
C ILE A 141 -4.27 2.56 7.32
N VAL A 142 -4.84 3.59 6.71
CA VAL A 142 -4.12 4.55 5.87
C VAL A 142 -4.51 5.96 6.27
N ALA A 143 -3.54 6.87 6.35
CA ALA A 143 -3.83 8.27 6.65
C ALA A 143 -4.61 8.89 5.49
N ILE A 144 -5.71 9.58 5.80
CA ILE A 144 -6.60 10.15 4.79
C ILE A 144 -5.92 11.25 3.94
N ASP A 145 -4.88 11.89 4.47
CA ASP A 145 -4.08 12.89 3.77
C ASP A 145 -3.03 12.28 2.84
N THR A 146 -3.01 10.95 2.67
CA THR A 146 -2.16 10.24 1.69
C THR A 146 -2.93 9.82 0.43
N LEU A 147 -4.24 10.09 0.41
CA LEU A 147 -5.09 9.81 -0.76
C LEU A 147 -4.62 10.60 -1.99
N PRO A 148 -4.95 10.12 -3.20
CA PRO A 148 -4.76 10.89 -4.42
C PRO A 148 -5.35 12.30 -4.30
N ARG A 149 -4.63 13.30 -4.80
CA ARG A 149 -5.04 14.73 -4.78
C ARG A 149 -5.20 15.33 -3.38
N SER A 150 -4.60 14.73 -2.35
CA SER A 150 -4.54 15.37 -1.04
C SER A 150 -3.73 16.67 -1.11
N SER A 151 -3.83 17.50 -0.06
CA SER A 151 -2.98 18.68 0.07
C SER A 151 -1.61 18.38 0.69
N ASN A 152 -1.25 17.10 0.91
CA ASN A 152 0.03 16.70 1.47
C ASN A 152 1.06 16.57 0.34
N PRO A 153 1.97 17.54 0.15
CA PRO A 153 2.88 17.55 -1.00
C PRO A 153 3.95 16.45 -0.98
N LYS A 154 3.97 15.60 0.05
CA LYS A 154 4.87 14.44 0.15
C LYS A 154 4.19 13.13 -0.20
N HIS A 155 2.87 13.06 -0.03
CA HIS A 155 2.07 11.85 -0.16
C HIS A 155 0.68 12.21 -0.71
N ASP A 156 0.58 12.48 -2.01
CA ASP A 156 -0.67 12.86 -2.68
C ASP A 156 -0.96 12.02 -3.94
N LEU A 157 -0.20 10.94 -4.16
CA LEU A 157 -0.34 10.00 -5.27
C LEU A 157 -1.01 8.69 -4.87
N GLY A 158 -1.24 8.45 -3.58
CA GLY A 158 -1.89 7.24 -3.07
C GLY A 158 -0.96 6.02 -2.98
N ILE A 159 0.35 6.22 -2.96
CA ILE A 159 1.34 5.13 -2.90
C ILE A 159 1.44 4.53 -1.51
N VAL A 160 1.16 5.29 -0.45
CA VAL A 160 1.03 4.72 0.91
C VAL A 160 0.02 3.56 0.94
N ALA A 161 -1.13 3.72 0.31
CA ALA A 161 -2.12 2.64 0.21
C ALA A 161 -1.62 1.43 -0.60
N VAL A 162 -0.79 1.66 -1.63
CA VAL A 162 -0.12 0.60 -2.41
C VAL A 162 0.87 -0.16 -1.53
N HIS A 163 1.70 0.54 -0.77
CA HIS A 163 2.65 -0.02 0.19
C HIS A 163 1.96 -0.92 1.22
N GLU A 164 0.91 -0.42 1.87
CA GLU A 164 0.14 -1.18 2.85
C GLU A 164 -0.56 -2.40 2.24
N THR A 165 -0.98 -2.29 0.97
CA THR A 165 -1.54 -3.43 0.22
C THR A 165 -0.46 -4.47 -0.09
N GLY A 166 0.79 -4.06 -0.33
CA GLY A 166 1.93 -4.97 -0.45
C GLY A 166 2.12 -5.83 0.80
N HIS A 167 2.06 -5.21 1.99
CA HIS A 167 2.07 -5.94 3.26
C HIS A 167 0.89 -6.90 3.42
N PHE A 168 -0.32 -6.48 3.06
CA PHE A 168 -1.50 -7.34 3.06
C PHE A 168 -1.30 -8.59 2.19
N LEU A 169 -0.62 -8.43 1.05
CA LEU A 169 -0.25 -9.52 0.14
C LEU A 169 1.00 -10.31 0.58
N GLY A 170 1.66 -9.90 1.68
CA GLY A 170 2.78 -10.62 2.29
C GLY A 170 4.16 -10.13 1.91
N LEU A 171 4.29 -8.94 1.30
CA LEU A 171 5.59 -8.32 1.07
C LEU A 171 6.12 -7.72 2.37
N GLU A 172 7.42 -7.92 2.60
CA GLU A 172 8.16 -7.30 3.70
C GLU A 172 8.94 -6.09 3.19
N HIS A 173 9.43 -5.25 4.11
CA HIS A 173 10.35 -4.19 3.73
C HIS A 173 11.71 -4.78 3.29
N PRO A 174 12.37 -4.23 2.25
CA PRO A 174 13.70 -4.66 1.78
C PRO A 174 14.78 -4.69 2.87
N PHE A 175 14.57 -3.92 3.94
CA PHE A 175 15.49 -3.78 5.07
C PHE A 175 15.16 -4.66 6.29
N ASN A 176 14.06 -5.42 6.30
CA ASN A 176 13.64 -6.18 7.50
C ASN A 176 14.62 -7.30 7.90
N GLY A 177 15.31 -7.91 6.94
CA GLY A 177 16.40 -8.88 7.17
C GLY A 177 17.80 -8.28 7.06
N GLY A 178 17.91 -6.95 6.94
CA GLY A 178 19.15 -6.21 6.71
C GLY A 178 19.95 -6.74 5.52
N CYS A 179 21.27 -6.50 5.54
CA CYS A 179 22.19 -6.91 4.47
C CYS A 179 22.43 -8.42 4.33
N ASN A 180 21.74 -9.24 5.11
CA ASN A 180 21.88 -10.70 5.04
C ASN A 180 20.73 -11.32 4.25
N ILE A 181 19.50 -11.19 4.76
CA ILE A 181 18.33 -11.88 4.20
C ILE A 181 17.45 -10.93 3.37
N GLY A 182 17.47 -9.62 3.63
CA GLY A 182 16.57 -8.67 2.98
C GLY A 182 15.10 -8.90 3.33
N ASP A 183 14.22 -8.85 2.34
CA ASP A 183 12.78 -9.08 2.42
C ASP A 183 12.35 -10.52 2.06
N TYR A 184 13.30 -11.46 1.96
CA TYR A 184 13.07 -12.83 1.48
C TYR A 184 12.65 -12.93 0.00
N VAL A 185 12.80 -11.85 -0.78
CA VAL A 185 12.58 -11.85 -2.23
C VAL A 185 13.93 -11.77 -2.95
N ALA A 186 14.25 -12.79 -3.76
CA ALA A 186 15.60 -12.96 -4.30
C ALA A 186 16.05 -11.84 -5.27
N ASP A 187 15.10 -11.25 -6.01
CA ASP A 187 15.38 -10.19 -6.97
C ASP A 187 15.43 -8.79 -6.33
N THR A 188 14.89 -8.61 -5.12
CA THR A 188 15.12 -7.40 -4.31
C THR A 188 16.55 -7.41 -3.73
N PRO A 189 17.42 -6.44 -4.06
CA PRO A 189 18.69 -6.28 -3.36
C PRO A 189 18.46 -5.98 -1.86
N PRO A 190 19.20 -6.61 -0.94
CA PRO A 190 19.02 -6.36 0.47
C PRO A 190 19.46 -4.94 0.83
N MET A 191 18.80 -4.34 1.80
CA MET A 191 19.05 -2.97 2.23
C MET A 191 19.35 -2.91 3.73
N ALA A 192 20.26 -2.04 4.18
CA ALA A 192 20.64 -1.97 5.59
C ALA A 192 19.56 -1.33 6.47
N LYS A 193 18.79 -0.38 5.92
CA LYS A 193 17.77 0.43 6.61
C LYS A 193 16.88 1.11 5.58
N ALA A 194 15.71 1.60 5.99
CA ALA A 194 14.86 2.42 5.13
C ALA A 194 15.59 3.65 4.57
N ASP A 195 15.27 4.00 3.32
CA ASP A 195 15.68 5.27 2.71
C ASP A 195 14.45 6.16 2.48
N HIS A 196 14.64 7.46 2.72
CA HIS A 196 13.60 8.48 2.63
C HIS A 196 13.96 9.57 1.59
N THR A 197 15.00 9.34 0.79
CA THR A 197 15.60 10.38 -0.06
C THR A 197 15.63 10.02 -1.54
N CYS A 198 15.36 8.76 -1.90
CA CYS A 198 15.42 8.23 -3.27
C CYS A 198 16.80 8.42 -3.91
N ASN A 199 17.88 8.13 -3.19
CA ASN A 199 19.22 8.14 -3.76
C ASN A 199 19.47 6.85 -4.58
N ILE A 200 19.27 6.91 -5.89
CA ILE A 200 19.40 5.76 -6.81
C ILE A 200 20.79 5.10 -6.86
N ASN A 201 21.83 5.76 -6.32
CA ASN A 201 23.19 5.24 -6.25
C ASN A 201 23.57 4.76 -4.84
N LEU A 202 22.59 4.55 -3.96
CA LEU A 202 22.83 4.08 -2.60
C LEU A 202 23.22 2.60 -2.63
N HIS A 203 24.28 2.24 -1.91
CA HIS A 203 24.72 0.87 -1.69
C HIS A 203 24.96 0.66 -0.19
N SER A 204 23.89 0.60 0.60
CA SER A 204 24.00 0.54 2.06
C SER A 204 24.57 -0.79 2.55
N CYS A 205 24.48 -1.85 1.74
CA CYS A 205 25.05 -3.16 2.02
C CYS A 205 26.41 -3.41 1.35
N GLY A 206 26.93 -2.43 0.59
CA GLY A 206 28.25 -2.52 -0.07
C GLY A 206 28.34 -3.61 -1.15
N ASP A 207 27.21 -4.11 -1.62
CA ASP A 207 27.09 -5.08 -2.70
C ASP A 207 27.06 -4.40 -4.07
N SER A 208 27.12 -5.21 -5.14
CA SER A 208 27.19 -4.69 -6.51
C SER A 208 25.86 -4.13 -7.03
N ARG A 209 24.73 -4.53 -6.45
CA ARG A 209 23.41 -4.01 -6.81
C ARG A 209 23.11 -2.81 -5.90
N PRO A 210 22.59 -1.68 -6.42
CA PRO A 210 22.17 -0.58 -5.56
C PRO A 210 20.95 -0.99 -4.73
N ASP A 211 20.77 -0.32 -3.60
CA ASP A 211 19.58 -0.43 -2.77
C ASP A 211 18.32 -0.20 -3.62
N PRO A 212 17.22 -0.94 -3.38
CA PRO A 212 15.99 -0.80 -4.14
C PRO A 212 15.18 0.44 -3.71
N VAL A 213 15.78 1.63 -3.85
CA VAL A 213 15.22 2.87 -3.28
C VAL A 213 13.88 3.29 -3.89
N GLN A 214 13.57 2.80 -5.09
CA GLN A 214 12.30 3.01 -5.79
C GLN A 214 11.28 1.88 -5.59
N ASN A 215 11.63 0.85 -4.83
CA ASN A 215 10.67 -0.22 -4.52
C ASN A 215 9.57 0.35 -3.62
N ILE A 216 8.31 0.07 -3.96
CA ILE A 216 7.13 0.54 -3.23
C ILE A 216 7.14 0.12 -1.75
N MET A 217 7.87 -0.94 -1.39
CA MET A 217 8.06 -1.43 -0.02
C MET A 217 9.19 -0.71 0.73
N ASN A 218 9.84 0.30 0.13
CA ASN A 218 10.74 1.21 0.83
C ASN A 218 9.98 2.50 1.24
N TYR A 219 10.64 3.41 1.94
CA TYR A 219 10.04 4.67 2.44
C TYR A 219 10.47 5.92 1.67
N GLY A 220 10.82 5.73 0.39
CA GLY A 220 11.12 6.83 -0.51
C GLY A 220 9.89 7.73 -0.74
N PRO A 221 10.10 8.98 -1.21
CA PRO A 221 9.01 9.82 -1.68
C PRO A 221 8.25 9.17 -2.85
N GLU A 222 6.97 9.55 -3.00
CA GLU A 222 6.10 9.14 -4.11
C GLU A 222 6.50 9.75 -5.46
#